data_AF-A0A5Y1YIB4-F1
#
_entry.id   AF-A0A5Y1YIB4-F1
#
_cell.length_a   1.000
_cell.length_b   1.000
_cell.length_c   1.000
_cell.angle_alpha   90.00
_cell.angle_beta   90.00
_cell.angle_gamma   90.00
#
_symmetry.space_group_name_H-M   'P 1'
#
loop_
_entity.id
_entity.type
_entity.pdbx_description
1 polymer ?
#
loop_
_entity_poly.entity_id
_entity_poly.type
_entity_poly.pdbx_seq_one_letter_code
_entity_poly.pdbx_strand_id
1 'polypeptide(L)'
;RVADRAIPWPQGDRPRVAGVSAFGMSGTNAHVILAEPPQAAQAAPRDETSGRAQLLVLSGRTEAAARAAAGRLAAHLRAHPAVALCDTAWSLATTRTHHEHRLALVSGEREDAAGLLESLARGAQPGGT
;
A
#
# COMPACT_ATOMS: atom_id res chain seq x y z
N ARG A 1 29.20 16.83 -6.39
CA ARG A 1 28.41 16.29 -7.53
C ARG A 1 26.94 16.48 -7.22
N VAL A 2 26.14 17.03 -8.12
CA VAL A 2 24.69 17.24 -7.94
C VAL A 2 23.94 16.16 -8.71
N ALA A 3 22.89 15.57 -8.12
CA ALA A 3 22.03 14.61 -8.81
C ALA A 3 21.03 15.38 -9.70
N ASP A 4 21.13 15.20 -11.01
CA ASP A 4 20.29 15.84 -12.03
C ASP A 4 19.24 14.89 -12.64
N ARG A 5 19.34 13.60 -12.31
CA ARG A 5 18.43 12.52 -12.68
C ARG A 5 18.40 11.46 -11.59
N ALA A 6 17.43 10.55 -11.66
CA ALA A 6 17.39 9.38 -10.78
C ALA A 6 18.66 8.53 -11.00
N ILE A 7 19.40 8.31 -9.92
CA ILE A 7 20.57 7.45 -9.89
C ILE A 7 20.43 6.45 -8.73
N PRO A 8 20.94 5.23 -8.84
CA PRO A 8 20.94 4.29 -7.72
C PRO A 8 21.64 4.90 -6.50
N TRP A 9 21.05 4.70 -5.32
CA TRP A 9 21.73 4.93 -4.03
C TRP A 9 22.26 3.59 -3.53
N PRO A 10 23.56 3.30 -3.71
CA PRO A 10 24.11 1.98 -3.39
C PRO A 10 23.97 1.67 -1.90
N GLN A 11 23.56 0.44 -1.59
CA GLN A 11 23.61 -0.12 -0.25
C GLN A 11 25.02 -0.65 0.01
N GLY A 12 25.54 -0.44 1.22
CA GLY A 12 26.83 -0.97 1.67
C GLY A 12 26.75 -1.40 3.13
N ASP A 13 27.90 -1.62 3.77
CA ASP A 13 27.98 -2.13 5.16
C ASP A 13 27.42 -1.14 6.21
N ARG A 14 27.22 0.12 5.83
CA ARG A 14 26.67 1.17 6.70
C ARG A 14 25.26 1.57 6.24
N PRO A 15 24.35 1.88 7.18
CA PRO A 15 23.04 2.42 6.85
C PRO A 15 23.16 3.68 5.99
N ARG A 16 22.27 3.81 5.01
CA ARG A 16 22.16 5.06 4.24
C ARG A 16 21.69 6.18 5.16
N VAL A 17 22.38 7.33 5.11
CA VAL A 17 22.05 8.51 5.92
C VAL A 17 21.89 9.72 5.00
N ALA A 18 20.80 10.48 5.18
CA ALA A 18 20.52 11.74 4.49
C ALA A 18 20.30 12.88 5.47
N GLY A 19 20.83 14.06 5.13
CA GLY A 19 20.48 15.31 5.80
C GLY A 19 19.40 16.05 5.02
N VAL A 20 18.39 16.56 5.72
CA VAL A 20 17.38 17.46 5.17
C VAL A 20 17.50 18.78 5.92
N SER A 21 17.78 19.85 5.19
CA SER A 21 17.89 21.21 5.72
C SER A 21 16.74 22.08 5.23
N ALA A 22 16.19 22.90 6.11
CA ALA A 22 15.21 23.93 5.79
C ALA A 22 15.68 25.28 6.36
N PHE A 23 15.69 26.30 5.51
CA PHE A 23 16.12 27.66 5.86
C PHE A 23 14.97 28.62 5.60
N GLY A 24 14.35 29.13 6.67
CA GLY A 24 13.21 30.04 6.58
C GLY A 24 13.64 31.48 6.32
N MET A 25 12.87 32.22 5.52
CA MET A 25 13.13 33.63 5.23
C MET A 25 13.13 34.52 6.49
N SER A 26 12.41 34.13 7.54
CA SER A 26 12.40 34.80 8.84
C SER A 26 13.67 34.56 9.68
N GLY A 27 14.58 33.70 9.23
CA GLY A 27 15.79 33.30 9.95
C GLY A 27 15.65 32.02 10.78
N THR A 28 14.46 31.40 10.84
CA THR A 28 14.28 30.11 11.52
C THR A 28 14.80 28.97 10.64
N ASN A 29 15.75 28.21 11.16
CA ASN A 29 16.38 27.10 10.46
C ASN A 29 16.09 25.77 11.17
N ALA A 30 15.96 24.70 10.40
CA ALA A 30 15.82 23.34 10.91
C ALA A 30 16.68 22.37 10.10
N HIS A 31 17.22 21.35 10.77
CA HIS A 31 18.00 20.31 10.15
C HIS A 31 17.66 18.95 10.75
N VAL A 32 17.42 17.95 9.89
CA VAL A 32 17.12 16.58 10.30
C VAL A 32 18.07 15.61 9.61
N ILE A 33 18.57 14.65 10.37
CA ILE A 33 19.32 13.51 9.87
C ILE A 33 18.39 12.30 9.85
N LEU A 34 18.17 11.71 8.67
CA LEU A 34 17.42 10.48 8.48
C LEU A 34 18.37 9.33 8.20
N ALA A 35 18.20 8.21 8.90
CA ALA A 35 18.92 6.98 8.65
C ALA A 35 17.96 5.91 8.11
N GLU A 36 18.48 5.05 7.25
CA GLU A 36 17.83 3.82 6.82
C GLU A 36 17.44 2.98 8.05
N PRO A 37 16.20 2.43 8.08
CA PRO A 37 15.79 1.58 9.20
C PRO A 37 16.68 0.32 9.27
N PRO A 38 16.89 -0.26 10.47
CA PRO A 38 17.60 -1.52 10.58
C PRO A 38 16.92 -2.58 9.70
N GLN A 39 17.71 -3.46 9.09
CA GLN A 39 17.18 -4.55 8.29
C GLN A 39 16.28 -5.41 9.17
N ALA A 40 14.98 -5.38 8.91
CA ALA A 40 14.06 -6.29 9.56
C ALA A 40 14.50 -7.73 9.23
N ALA A 41 14.49 -8.61 10.23
CA ALA A 41 14.63 -10.04 9.96
C ALA A 41 13.62 -10.42 8.88
N GLN A 42 14.07 -11.07 7.81
CA GLN A 42 13.16 -11.58 6.79
C GLN A 42 12.15 -12.47 7.52
N ALA A 43 10.89 -12.02 7.57
CA ALA A 43 9.82 -12.87 8.04
C ALA A 43 9.88 -14.13 7.18
N ALA A 44 9.89 -15.30 7.82
CA ALA A 44 9.92 -16.57 7.10
C ALA A 44 8.82 -16.56 6.02
N PRO A 45 9.08 -17.10 4.82
CA PRO A 45 8.07 -17.18 3.78
C PRO A 45 6.82 -17.84 4.36
N ARG A 46 5.73 -17.08 4.42
CA ARG A 46 4.42 -17.58 4.88
C ARG A 46 3.81 -18.38 3.73
N ASP A 47 4.25 -19.62 3.59
CA ASP A 47 3.74 -20.56 2.57
C ASP A 47 2.26 -20.94 2.79
N GLU A 48 1.68 -20.64 3.95
CA GLU A 48 0.40 -21.23 4.36
C GLU A 48 -0.86 -20.54 3.84
N THR A 49 -0.76 -19.35 3.22
CA THR A 49 -1.94 -18.58 2.77
C THR A 49 -2.08 -18.44 1.26
N SER A 50 -1.10 -18.92 0.48
CA SER A 50 -1.21 -18.91 -0.99
C SER A 50 -2.43 -19.73 -1.44
N GLY A 51 -3.31 -19.15 -2.24
CA GLY A 51 -4.55 -19.78 -2.70
C GLY A 51 -5.71 -19.84 -1.68
N ARG A 52 -5.53 -19.39 -0.43
CA ARG A 52 -6.66 -19.26 0.51
C ARG A 52 -7.44 -18.00 0.22
N ALA A 53 -8.76 -18.14 0.11
CA ALA A 53 -9.67 -17.01 -0.05
C ALA A 53 -9.49 -15.97 1.07
N GLN A 54 -9.25 -14.72 0.68
CA GLN A 54 -9.10 -13.55 1.55
C GLN A 54 -10.31 -12.63 1.41
N LEU A 55 -10.81 -12.10 2.53
CA LEU A 55 -11.84 -11.07 2.54
C LEU A 55 -11.19 -9.69 2.50
N LEU A 56 -11.32 -8.97 1.39
CA LEU A 56 -10.89 -7.57 1.28
C LEU A 56 -12.07 -6.67 1.63
N VAL A 57 -11.88 -5.84 2.65
CA VAL A 57 -12.89 -4.87 3.12
C VAL A 57 -12.44 -3.45 2.81
N LEU A 58 -13.35 -2.64 2.26
CA LEU A 58 -13.12 -1.24 1.91
C LEU A 58 -14.29 -0.41 2.41
N SER A 59 -14.03 0.84 2.78
CA SER A 59 -15.10 1.78 3.13
C SER A 59 -14.76 3.22 2.78
N GLY A 60 -15.81 4.06 2.68
CA GLY A 60 -15.70 5.50 2.49
C GLY A 60 -16.90 6.24 3.08
N ARG A 61 -16.74 7.54 3.34
CA ARG A 61 -17.83 8.44 3.79
C ARG A 61 -18.87 8.75 2.71
N THR A 62 -18.60 8.34 1.48
CA THR A 62 -19.55 8.40 0.37
C THR A 62 -19.36 7.16 -0.50
N GLU A 63 -20.37 6.81 -1.28
CA GLU A 63 -20.27 5.70 -2.24
C GLU A 63 -19.10 5.93 -3.23
N ALA A 64 -18.97 7.15 -3.76
CA ALA A 64 -17.88 7.52 -4.65
C ALA A 64 -16.49 7.36 -3.99
N ALA A 65 -16.37 7.70 -2.70
CA ALA A 65 -15.12 7.50 -1.96
C ALA A 65 -14.77 6.02 -1.77
N ALA A 66 -15.77 5.16 -1.51
CA ALA A 66 -15.57 3.71 -1.41
C ALA A 66 -15.13 3.12 -2.77
N ARG A 67 -15.76 3.54 -3.87
CA ARG A 67 -15.37 3.12 -5.23
C ARG A 67 -13.96 3.61 -5.61
N ALA A 68 -13.62 4.85 -5.27
CA ALA A 68 -12.28 5.38 -5.49
C ALA A 68 -11.22 4.61 -4.67
N ALA A 69 -11.56 4.15 -3.46
CA ALA A 69 -10.68 3.29 -2.66
C ALA A 69 -10.45 1.93 -3.33
N ALA A 70 -11.48 1.33 -3.94
CA ALA A 70 -11.33 0.11 -4.73
C ALA A 70 -10.38 0.30 -5.91
N GLY A 71 -10.52 1.40 -6.66
CA GLY A 71 -9.62 1.72 -7.78
C GLY A 71 -8.16 1.93 -7.36
N ARG A 72 -7.92 2.63 -6.24
CA ARG A 72 -6.57 2.78 -5.68
C ARG A 72 -5.98 1.44 -5.23
N LEU A 73 -6.78 0.57 -4.63
CA LEU A 73 -6.31 -0.75 -4.19
C LEU A 73 -5.98 -1.64 -5.38
N ALA A 74 -6.79 -1.64 -6.44
CA ALA A 74 -6.49 -2.37 -7.67
C ALA A 74 -5.14 -1.95 -8.27
N ALA A 75 -4.93 -0.63 -8.43
CA ALA A 75 -3.67 -0.09 -8.92
C ALA A 75 -2.48 -0.47 -8.03
N HIS A 76 -2.67 -0.46 -6.71
CA HIS A 76 -1.65 -0.88 -5.76
C HIS A 76 -1.28 -2.36 -5.92
N LEU A 77 -2.28 -3.26 -6.00
CA LEU A 77 -2.05 -4.69 -6.17
C LEU A 77 -1.33 -4.99 -7.49
N ARG A 78 -1.68 -4.30 -8.58
CA ARG A 78 -1.01 -4.43 -9.89
C ARG A 78 0.46 -3.97 -9.83
N ALA A 79 0.74 -2.84 -9.20
CA ALA A 79 2.07 -2.27 -9.11
C ALA A 79 3.02 -3.02 -8.16
N HIS A 80 2.49 -3.79 -7.21
CA HIS A 80 3.29 -4.45 -6.16
C HIS A 80 3.03 -5.97 -6.13
N PRO A 81 3.51 -6.75 -7.12
CA PRO A 81 3.26 -8.19 -7.19
C PRO A 81 3.85 -9.00 -6.03
N ALA A 82 4.82 -8.44 -5.31
CA ALA A 82 5.43 -9.08 -4.14
C ALA A 82 4.59 -8.93 -2.85
N VAL A 83 3.54 -8.10 -2.84
CA VAL A 83 2.68 -7.92 -1.66
C VAL A 83 1.69 -9.07 -1.57
N ALA A 84 1.70 -9.78 -0.45
CA ALA A 84 0.78 -10.87 -0.20
C ALA A 84 -0.67 -10.35 -0.02
N LEU A 85 -1.63 -11.06 -0.61
CA LEU A 85 -3.05 -10.69 -0.51
C LEU A 85 -3.56 -10.78 0.94
N CYS A 86 -3.06 -11.73 1.72
CA CYS A 86 -3.42 -11.88 3.13
C CYS A 86 -2.96 -10.69 3.99
N ASP A 87 -1.76 -10.17 3.76
CA ASP A 87 -1.25 -8.98 4.48
C ASP A 87 -2.04 -7.73 4.10
N THR A 88 -2.49 -7.66 2.83
CA THR A 88 -3.40 -6.62 2.37
C THR A 88 -4.75 -6.71 3.09
N ALA A 89 -5.37 -7.89 3.12
CA ALA A 89 -6.63 -8.14 3.80
C ALA A 89 -6.55 -7.78 5.30
N TRP A 90 -5.50 -8.26 5.97
CA TRP A 90 -5.23 -7.96 7.38
C TRP A 90 -5.11 -6.45 7.62
N SER A 91 -4.32 -5.76 6.80
CA SER A 91 -4.12 -4.32 6.93
C SER A 91 -5.42 -3.54 6.73
N LEU A 92 -6.23 -3.93 5.74
CA LEU A 92 -7.53 -3.33 5.49
C LEU A 92 -8.49 -3.51 6.67
N ALA A 93 -8.53 -4.71 7.26
CA ALA A 93 -9.43 -5.02 8.36
C ALA A 93 -9.04 -4.32 9.67
N THR A 94 -7.73 -4.23 9.96
CA THR A 94 -7.23 -3.88 11.31
C THR A 94 -6.68 -2.47 11.45
N THR A 95 -6.28 -1.81 10.36
CA THR A 95 -5.58 -0.51 10.42
C THR A 95 -6.39 0.65 9.83
N ARG A 96 -7.54 0.37 9.22
CA ARG A 96 -8.39 1.37 8.56
C ARG A 96 -9.61 1.70 9.41
N THR A 97 -9.97 2.98 9.44
CA THR A 97 -11.28 3.42 9.95
C THR A 97 -12.38 2.88 9.03
N HIS A 98 -13.44 2.35 9.63
CA HIS A 98 -14.60 1.83 8.92
C HIS A 98 -15.70 2.89 8.83
N HIS A 99 -16.10 3.24 7.60
CA HIS A 99 -17.14 4.21 7.29
C HIS A 99 -18.46 3.53 6.86
N GLU A 100 -19.50 4.33 6.60
CA GLU A 100 -20.86 3.84 6.29
C GLU A 100 -20.98 3.16 4.92
N HIS A 101 -20.31 3.64 3.87
CA HIS A 101 -20.36 3.00 2.56
C HIS A 101 -19.27 1.95 2.47
N ARG A 102 -19.68 0.67 2.41
CA ARG A 102 -18.78 -0.48 2.50
C ARG A 102 -18.82 -1.32 1.23
N LEU A 103 -17.65 -1.79 0.82
CA LEU A 103 -17.48 -2.77 -0.24
C LEU A 103 -16.68 -3.94 0.34
N ALA A 104 -17.05 -5.14 -0.05
CA ALA A 104 -16.32 -6.34 0.32
C ALA A 104 -16.24 -7.28 -0.88
N LEU A 105 -15.12 -7.99 -0.99
CA LEU A 105 -14.97 -9.07 -1.96
C LEU A 105 -14.11 -10.18 -1.35
N VAL A 106 -14.31 -11.38 -1.86
CA VAL A 106 -13.52 -12.55 -1.51
C VAL A 106 -12.70 -12.96 -2.74
N SER A 107 -11.40 -13.14 -2.57
CA SER A 107 -10.53 -13.66 -3.63
C SER A 107 -9.37 -14.46 -3.03
N GLY A 108 -9.02 -15.58 -3.65
CA GLY A 108 -7.80 -16.33 -3.34
C GLY A 108 -6.57 -15.81 -4.08
N GLU A 109 -6.78 -15.10 -5.20
CA GLU A 109 -5.72 -14.68 -6.10
C GLU A 109 -5.65 -13.16 -6.25
N ARG A 110 -4.42 -12.65 -6.35
CA ARG A 110 -4.15 -11.21 -6.43
C ARG A 110 -4.70 -10.59 -7.72
N GLU A 111 -4.53 -11.28 -8.84
CA GLU A 111 -4.98 -10.75 -10.14
C GLU A 111 -6.50 -10.71 -10.24
N ASP A 112 -7.18 -11.77 -9.77
CA ASP A 112 -8.64 -11.82 -9.67
C ASP A 112 -9.17 -10.72 -8.75
N ALA A 113 -8.51 -10.51 -7.60
CA ALA A 113 -8.84 -9.43 -6.68
C ALA A 113 -8.71 -8.05 -7.36
N ALA A 114 -7.63 -7.81 -8.10
CA ALA A 114 -7.44 -6.56 -8.84
C ALA A 114 -8.55 -6.34 -9.88
N GLY A 115 -8.92 -7.37 -10.64
CA GLY A 115 -10.01 -7.29 -11.63
C GLY A 115 -11.39 -7.02 -11.00
N LEU A 116 -11.70 -7.66 -9.88
CA LEU A 116 -12.94 -7.42 -9.12
C LEU A 116 -12.97 -5.99 -8.57
N LEU A 117 -11.86 -5.50 -8.01
CA LEU A 117 -11.73 -4.13 -7.50
C LEU A 117 -11.91 -3.08 -8.60
N GLU A 118 -11.36 -3.31 -9.79
CA GLU A 118 -11.56 -2.43 -10.96
C GLU A 118 -13.03 -2.37 -11.37
N SER A 119 -13.73 -3.49 -11.29
CA SER A 119 -15.16 -3.56 -11.59
C SER A 119 -15.99 -2.81 -10.55
N LEU A 120 -15.69 -3.00 -9.26
CA LEU A 120 -16.31 -2.25 -8.16
C LEU A 120 -16.06 -0.74 -8.27
N ALA A 121 -14.86 -0.33 -8.66
CA ALA A 121 -14.50 1.07 -8.87
C ALA A 121 -15.35 1.73 -9.97
N ARG A 122 -15.74 0.98 -11.00
CA ARG A 122 -16.53 1.47 -12.14
C ARG A 122 -18.04 1.54 -11.92
N GLY A 123 -18.58 1.02 -10.82
CA GLY A 123 -20.04 0.97 -10.66
C GLY A 123 -20.61 -0.44 -10.60
N ALA A 124 -19.88 -1.45 -11.09
CA ALA A 124 -20.42 -2.78 -11.27
C ALA A 124 -20.74 -3.42 -9.91
N GLN A 125 -21.93 -4.02 -9.82
CA GLN A 125 -22.27 -4.88 -8.69
C GLN A 125 -21.48 -6.18 -8.83
N PRO A 126 -20.83 -6.68 -7.76
CA PRO A 126 -20.27 -8.02 -7.81
C PRO A 126 -21.44 -9.00 -7.97
N GLY A 127 -21.40 -9.82 -9.01
CA GLY A 127 -22.37 -10.91 -9.16
C GLY A 127 -22.25 -11.82 -7.94
N GLY A 128 -23.29 -11.87 -7.12
CA GLY A 128 -23.31 -12.68 -5.92
C GLY A 128 -23.29 -14.16 -6.27
N THR A 129 -22.37 -14.90 -5.67
CA THR A 129 -22.47 -16.35 -5.46
C THR A 129 -22.29 -16.61 -3.97
#